data_AF-A0A7J3WYK3-F1
#
_entry.id   AF-A0A7J3WYK3-F1
#
_cell.length_a   1.000
_cell.length_b   1.000
_cell.length_c   1.000
_cell.angle_alpha   90.00
_cell.angle_beta   90.00
_cell.angle_gamma   90.00
#
_symmetry.space_group_name_H-M   'P 1'
#
loop_
_entity.id
_entity.type
_entity.pdbx_description
1 polymer ?
#
loop_
_entity_poly.entity_id
_entity_poly.type
_entity_poly.pdbx_seq_one_letter_code
_entity_poly.pdbx_strand_id
1 'polypeptide(L)'
;MSFEEAELIRERAQMFLENANRLIGEGVYDLAAFNIEQYCQLILKYKLLIKTGTYPRTHSLTRLVSELSKLDSSLNILFDRE
;
A
#
# COMPACT_ATOMS: atom_id res chain seq x y z
N MET A 1 6.32 -13.34 -11.07
CA MET A 1 6.55 -13.18 -9.63
C MET A 1 5.92 -14.38 -8.96
N SER A 2 6.61 -15.07 -8.04
CA SER A 2 6.07 -16.24 -7.37
C SER A 2 4.99 -15.85 -6.35
N PHE A 3 4.14 -16.81 -5.98
CA PHE A 3 3.15 -16.62 -4.91
C PHE A 3 3.82 -16.25 -3.57
N GLU A 4 4.98 -16.85 -3.27
CA GLU A 4 5.78 -16.56 -2.08
C GLU A 4 6.26 -15.10 -2.05
N GLU A 5 6.68 -14.55 -3.19
CA GLU A 5 7.08 -13.14 -3.29
C GLU A 5 5.91 -12.20 -3.01
N ALA A 6 4.70 -12.55 -3.47
CA ALA A 6 3.49 -11.78 -3.19
C ALA A 6 3.17 -11.79 -1.69
N GLU A 7 3.27 -12.95 -1.06
CA GLU A 7 2.97 -13.10 0.36
C GLU A 7 3.98 -12.33 1.24
N LEU A 8 5.26 -12.37 0.89
CA LEU A 8 6.29 -11.58 1.57
C LEU A 8 6.01 -10.06 1.51
N ILE A 9 5.47 -9.56 0.39
CA ILE A 9 5.07 -8.14 0.27
C ILE A 9 3.91 -7.84 1.24
N ARG A 10 2.92 -8.74 1.32
CA ARG A 10 1.76 -8.60 2.21
C ARG A 10 2.18 -8.59 3.68
N GLU A 11 3.03 -9.54 4.08
CA GLU A 11 3.56 -9.63 5.44
C GLU A 11 4.31 -8.36 5.83
N ARG A 12 5.21 -7.88 4.96
CA ARG A 12 5.94 -6.63 5.20
C ARG A 12 5.01 -5.42 5.32
N ALA A 13 3.99 -5.34 4.49
CA ALA A 13 2.98 -4.29 4.62
C ALA A 13 2.38 -4.32 6.03
N GLN A 14 1.94 -5.49 6.48
CA GLN A 14 1.33 -5.65 7.80
C GLN A 14 2.28 -5.28 8.93
N MET A 15 3.57 -5.63 8.84
CA MET A 15 4.59 -5.20 9.81
C MET A 15 4.71 -3.67 9.90
N PHE A 16 4.67 -2.96 8.77
CA PHE A 16 4.67 -1.49 8.78
C PHE A 16 3.43 -0.92 9.48
N LEU A 17 2.25 -1.50 9.25
CA LEU A 17 1.03 -1.07 9.93
C LEU A 17 1.07 -1.32 11.44
N GLU A 18 1.55 -2.49 11.87
CA GLU A 18 1.74 -2.80 13.29
C GLU A 18 2.71 -1.84 13.96
N ASN A 19 3.82 -1.52 13.29
CA ASN A 19 4.78 -0.55 13.80
C ASN A 19 4.20 0.86 13.88
N ALA A 20 3.43 1.28 12.87
CA ALA A 20 2.72 2.56 12.90
C ALA A 20 1.80 2.66 14.13
N ASN A 21 1.01 1.62 14.42
CA ASN A 21 0.11 1.61 15.57
C ASN A 21 0.87 1.73 16.90
N ARG A 22 2.02 1.06 17.04
CA ARG A 22 2.88 1.19 18.23
C ARG A 22 3.42 2.62 18.39
N LEU A 23 3.95 3.20 17.31
CA LEU A 23 4.49 4.57 17.30
C LEU A 23 3.42 5.61 17.64
N ILE A 24 2.18 5.43 17.18
CA ILE A 24 1.04 6.28 17.56
C ILE A 24 0.81 6.21 19.07
N GLY A 25 0.82 5.01 19.66
CA GLY A 25 0.68 4.82 21.10
C GLY A 25 1.81 5.44 21.92
N GLU A 26 3.00 5.55 21.33
CA GLU A 26 4.19 6.18 21.93
C GLU A 26 4.27 7.70 21.68
N GLY A 27 3.33 8.27 20.91
CA GLY A 27 3.32 9.70 20.57
C GLY A 27 4.33 10.12 19.49
N VAL A 28 4.92 9.16 18.76
CA VAL A 28 5.93 9.39 17.72
C VAL A 28 5.25 9.44 16.35
N TYR A 29 4.56 10.54 16.07
CA TYR A 29 3.62 10.63 14.95
C TYR A 29 4.27 10.74 13.57
N ASP A 30 5.44 11.36 13.47
CA ASP A 30 6.19 11.53 12.21
C ASP A 30 6.65 10.17 11.65
N LEU A 31 7.24 9.33 12.50
CA LEU A 31 7.61 7.96 12.13
C LEU A 31 6.39 7.09 11.90
N ALA A 32 5.31 7.27 12.67
CA ALA A 32 4.07 6.55 12.43
C ALA A 32 3.51 6.84 11.03
N ALA A 33 3.47 8.12 10.64
CA ALA A 33 3.02 8.54 9.31
C ALA A 33 3.87 7.92 8.20
N PHE A 34 5.20 7.90 8.36
CA PHE A 34 6.09 7.22 7.43
C PHE A 34 5.77 5.71 7.30
N ASN A 35 5.56 5.03 8.42
CA ASN A 35 5.20 3.60 8.42
C ASN A 35 3.85 3.37 7.72
N ILE A 36 2.86 4.25 7.92
CA ILE A 36 1.58 4.19 7.20
C ILE A 36 1.78 4.35 5.69
N GLU A 37 2.63 5.28 5.26
CA GLU A 37 2.97 5.44 3.83
C GLU A 37 3.57 4.15 3.25
N GLN A 38 4.52 3.52 3.96
CA GLN A 38 5.11 2.25 3.53
C GLN A 38 4.08 1.12 3.46
N TYR A 39 3.18 1.02 4.44
CA TYR A 39 2.05 0.08 4.41
C TYR A 39 1.20 0.30 3.15
N CYS A 40 0.74 1.52 2.92
CA CYS A 40 -0.10 1.88 1.77
C CYS A 40 0.59 1.51 0.44
N GLN A 41 1.88 1.78 0.33
CA GLN A 41 2.64 1.46 -0.88
C GLN A 41 2.72 -0.06 -1.12
N LEU A 42 3.05 -0.83 -0.10
CA LEU A 42 3.21 -2.28 -0.23
C LEU A 42 1.88 -2.98 -0.46
N ILE A 43 0.81 -2.59 0.24
CA ILE A 43 -0.49 -3.24 0.09
C ILE A 43 -1.09 -2.96 -1.30
N LEU A 44 -0.88 -1.77 -1.87
CA LEU A 44 -1.28 -1.46 -3.25
C LEU A 44 -0.46 -2.28 -4.26
N LYS A 45 0.87 -2.40 -4.07
CA LYS A 45 1.72 -3.25 -4.92
C LYS A 45 1.29 -4.71 -4.86
N TYR A 46 1.00 -5.23 -3.66
CA TYR A 46 0.45 -6.57 -3.47
C TYR A 46 -0.87 -6.76 -4.21
N LYS A 47 -1.83 -5.84 -4.06
CA LYS A 47 -3.12 -5.90 -4.76
C LYS A 47 -2.98 -5.88 -6.28
N LEU A 48 -2.10 -5.04 -6.82
CA LEU A 48 -1.78 -5.03 -8.26
C LEU A 48 -1.15 -6.34 -8.70
N LEU A 49 -0.22 -6.88 -7.89
CA LEU A 49 0.46 -8.12 -8.18
C LEU A 49 -0.49 -9.31 -8.29
N ILE A 50 -1.39 -9.48 -7.31
CA ILE A 50 -2.35 -10.59 -7.32
C ILE A 50 -3.40 -10.46 -8.43
N LYS A 51 -3.71 -9.23 -8.87
CA LYS A 51 -4.71 -8.98 -9.92
C LYS A 51 -4.14 -9.03 -11.34
N THR A 52 -2.88 -8.66 -11.53
CA THR A 52 -2.29 -8.46 -12.88
C THR A 52 -1.00 -9.23 -13.12
N GLY A 53 -0.44 -9.89 -12.11
CA GLY A 53 0.86 -10.55 -12.17
C GLY A 53 2.06 -9.59 -12.08
N THR A 54 1.83 -8.27 -11.99
CA THR A 54 2.89 -7.26 -11.89
C THR A 54 2.43 -6.01 -11.13
N TYR A 55 3.33 -5.05 -10.93
CA TYR A 55 3.02 -3.71 -10.42
C TYR A 55 4.04 -2.70 -10.97
N PRO A 56 3.67 -1.41 -11.12
CA PRO A 56 4.62 -0.39 -11.56
C PRO A 56 5.75 -0.22 -10.54
N ARG A 57 7.00 -0.14 -11.02
CA ARG A 57 8.18 0.12 -10.18
C ARG A 57 8.23 1.59 -9.77
N THR A 58 7.31 1.98 -8.89
CA THR A 58 7.17 3.34 -8.37
C THR A 58 6.87 3.30 -6.88
N HIS A 59 7.18 4.40 -6.19
CA HIS A 59 6.81 4.66 -4.80
C HIS A 59 5.60 5.59 -4.68
N SER A 60 5.15 6.17 -5.78
CA SER A 60 4.00 7.10 -5.81
C SER A 60 2.70 6.37 -5.49
N LEU A 61 2.09 6.70 -4.34
CA LEU A 61 0.78 6.21 -3.95
C LEU A 61 -0.29 6.59 -4.97
N THR A 62 -0.30 7.85 -5.43
CA THR A 62 -1.28 8.32 -6.43
C THR A 62 -1.21 7.51 -7.72
N ARG A 63 -0.01 7.18 -8.19
CA ARG A 63 0.18 6.31 -9.36
C ARG A 63 -0.28 4.88 -9.09
N LEU A 64 0.05 4.32 -7.92
CA LEU A 64 -0.38 2.96 -7.54
C LEU A 64 -1.90 2.84 -7.44
N VAL A 65 -2.57 3.81 -6.80
CA VAL A 65 -4.03 3.86 -6.72
C VAL A 65 -4.64 4.02 -8.11
N SER A 66 -4.03 4.84 -8.98
CA SER A 66 -4.54 5.06 -10.34
C SER A 66 -4.42 3.81 -11.22
N GLU A 67 -3.36 3.01 -11.07
CA GLU A 67 -3.29 1.71 -11.75
C GLU A 67 -4.34 0.73 -11.20
N LEU A 68 -4.60 0.76 -9.89
CA LEU A 68 -5.57 -0.14 -9.28
C LEU A 68 -7.02 0.24 -9.63
N SER A 69 -7.34 1.53 -9.78
CA SER A 69 -8.69 2.00 -10.15
C SER A 69 -9.09 1.63 -11.57
N LYS A 70 -8.13 1.41 -12.47
CA LYS A 70 -8.39 0.84 -13.81
C LYS A 70 -8.96 -0.58 -13.73
N LEU A 71 -8.71 -1.30 -12.63
CA LEU A 71 -9.17 -2.66 -12.40
C LEU A 71 -10.42 -2.73 -11.51
N ASP A 72 -10.67 -1.68 -10.73
CA ASP A 72 -11.75 -1.58 -9.76
C ASP A 72 -12.26 -0.13 -9.70
N SER A 73 -13.36 0.12 -10.40
CA SER A 73 -13.94 1.46 -10.52
C SER A 73 -14.47 2.01 -9.20
N SER A 74 -14.65 1.17 -8.16
CA SER A 74 -15.03 1.65 -6.82
C SER A 74 -13.95 2.55 -6.20
N LEU A 75 -12.70 2.41 -6.65
CA LEU A 75 -11.57 3.23 -6.18
C LEU A 75 -11.53 4.63 -6.78
N ASN A 76 -12.42 4.95 -7.74
CA ASN A 76 -12.48 6.28 -8.34
C ASN A 76 -12.81 7.36 -7.30
N ILE A 77 -13.50 6.99 -6.22
CA ILE A 77 -13.79 7.87 -5.08
C ILE A 77 -12.53 8.49 -4.44
N LEU A 78 -11.37 7.86 -4.61
CA LEU A 78 -10.10 8.36 -4.06
C LEU A 78 -9.48 9.49 -4.89
N PHE A 79 -10.03 9.76 -6.08
CA PHE A 79 -9.60 10.86 -6.95
C PHE A 79 -10.56 12.04 -6.92
N ASP A 80 -11.79 11.84 -6.42
CA ASP A 80 -12.76 12.89 -6.28
C ASP A 80 -12.28 13.86 -5.20
N ARG A 81 -11.80 15.02 -5.65
CA ARG A 81 -11.47 16.17 -4.83
C ARG A 81 -12.72 17.04 -4.74
N GLU A 82 -13.67 16.63 -3.91
CA GLU A 82 -14.72 17.55 -3.44
C GLU A 82 -14.19 18.44 -2.31
#